data_AF-A0A3Q1F975-F1
#
_entry.id   AF-A0A3Q1F975-F1
#
_cell.length_a   1.000
_cell.length_b   1.000
_cell.length_c   1.000
_cell.angle_alpha   90.00
_cell.angle_beta   90.00
_cell.angle_gamma   90.00
#
_symmetry.space_group_name_H-M   'P 1'
#
loop_
_entity.id
_entity.type
_entity.pdbx_description
1 polymer ?
#
loop_
_entity_poly.entity_id
_entity_poly.type
_entity_poly.pdbx_seq_one_letter_code
_entity_poly.pdbx_strand_id
1 'polypeptide(L)'
;MSAYTVSLPGPGPWGFRLQGGKDFNMPLTISRITPGSKAAQGNLIQGDVIVAIDGVSTEGMTHLEAQNKIKMANYNLALTMAKEILPLRNLKVKVFQGSQEGDVMDTARVDVK
;
A
#
# COMPACT_ATOMS: atom_id res chain seq x y z
N MET A 1 1.76 10.31 -11.24
CA MET A 1 2.07 9.19 -10.34
C MET A 1 2.57 9.77 -9.03
N SER A 2 2.03 9.35 -7.87
CA SER A 2 2.70 9.66 -6.60
C SER A 2 3.72 8.58 -6.33
N ALA A 3 4.97 8.98 -6.09
CA ALA A 3 5.96 8.08 -5.53
C ALA A 3 5.89 8.11 -4.01
N TYR A 4 6.08 6.96 -3.36
CA TYR A 4 6.24 6.86 -1.91
C TYR A 4 7.36 5.89 -1.58
N THR A 5 8.08 6.15 -0.50
CA THR A 5 9.22 5.32 -0.09
C THR A 5 8.85 4.51 1.15
N VAL A 6 9.19 3.23 1.11
CA VAL A 6 9.04 2.28 2.22
C VAL A 6 10.42 1.84 2.67
N SER A 7 10.71 1.96 3.96
CA SER A 7 11.91 1.43 4.59
C SER A 7 11.60 0.13 5.34
N LEU A 8 12.32 -0.93 5.01
CA LEU A 8 12.23 -2.22 5.68
C LEU A 8 13.46 -2.39 6.59
N PRO A 9 13.31 -2.29 7.92
CA PRO A 9 14.44 -2.37 8.83
C PRO A 9 14.88 -3.82 9.11
N GLY A 10 16.18 -4.00 9.38
CA GLY A 10 16.84 -5.27 9.71
C GLY A 10 17.23 -6.11 8.48
N PRO A 11 17.84 -7.29 8.65
CA PRO A 11 18.27 -8.14 7.53
C PRO A 11 17.09 -8.85 6.84
N GLY A 12 17.33 -9.38 5.64
CA GLY A 12 16.38 -10.26 4.96
C GLY A 12 16.00 -11.49 5.80
N PRO A 13 14.89 -12.17 5.49
CA PRO A 13 14.03 -11.99 4.32
C PRO A 13 13.07 -10.80 4.45
N TRP A 14 12.95 -10.02 3.36
CA TRP A 14 12.07 -8.85 3.30
C TRP A 14 10.58 -9.21 3.20
N GLY A 15 10.29 -10.39 2.63
CA GLY A 15 8.93 -10.92 2.53
C GLY A 15 8.12 -10.40 1.33
N PHE A 16 8.77 -10.03 0.24
CA PHE A 16 8.12 -9.78 -1.04
C PHE A 16 8.82 -10.52 -2.18
N ARG A 17 8.14 -10.66 -3.32
CA ARG A 17 8.71 -11.17 -4.56
C ARG A 17 8.71 -10.08 -5.61
N LEU A 18 9.86 -9.95 -6.27
CA LEU A 18 10.08 -9.06 -7.40
C LEU A 18 9.69 -9.76 -8.71
N GLN A 19 9.15 -9.01 -9.66
CA GLN A 19 8.96 -9.43 -11.06
C GLN A 19 9.31 -8.30 -12.02
N GLY A 20 9.49 -8.63 -13.30
CA GLY A 20 9.85 -7.65 -14.33
C GLY A 20 11.33 -7.28 -14.31
N GLY A 21 11.70 -6.24 -15.05
CA GLY A 21 13.08 -5.87 -15.33
C GLY A 21 13.25 -5.45 -16.78
N LYS A 22 14.26 -4.63 -17.06
CA LYS A 22 14.56 -4.16 -18.43
C LYS A 22 14.81 -5.31 -19.41
N ASP A 23 15.44 -6.37 -18.93
CA ASP A 23 15.69 -7.63 -19.63
C ASP A 23 14.40 -8.33 -20.08
N PHE A 24 13.30 -8.16 -19.33
CA PHE A 24 11.99 -8.69 -19.68
C PHE A 24 11.07 -7.67 -20.37
N ASN A 25 11.60 -6.47 -20.67
CA ASN A 25 10.84 -5.34 -21.20
C ASN A 25 9.56 -5.03 -20.38
N MET A 26 9.63 -5.26 -19.06
CA MET A 26 8.55 -5.07 -18.09
C MET A 26 9.03 -4.22 -16.92
N PRO A 27 8.18 -3.35 -16.33
CA PRO A 27 8.55 -2.59 -15.15
C PRO A 27 8.79 -3.50 -13.94
N LEU A 28 9.74 -3.12 -13.09
CA LEU A 28 10.01 -3.82 -11.83
C LEU A 28 8.82 -3.64 -10.90
N THR A 29 8.11 -4.72 -10.57
CA THR A 29 6.90 -4.67 -9.73
C THR A 29 6.92 -5.72 -8.63
N ILE A 30 6.07 -5.53 -7.62
CA ILE A 30 5.87 -6.51 -6.55
C ILE A 30 4.84 -7.56 -7.02
N SER A 31 5.26 -8.81 -7.19
CA SER A 31 4.36 -9.90 -7.61
C SER A 31 3.61 -10.54 -6.47
N ARG A 32 4.19 -10.59 -5.27
CA ARG A 32 3.58 -11.19 -4.08
C ARG A 32 4.20 -10.61 -2.81
N ILE A 33 3.39 -10.52 -1.77
CA ILE A 33 3.82 -10.13 -0.43
C ILE A 33 3.43 -11.24 0.55
N THR A 34 4.35 -11.61 1.42
CA THR A 34 4.11 -12.60 2.47
C THR A 34 3.41 -11.92 3.65
N PRO A 35 2.24 -12.42 4.10
CA PRO A 35 1.56 -11.89 5.28
C PRO A 35 2.45 -11.97 6.53
N GLY A 36 2.41 -10.94 7.38
CA GLY A 36 3.22 -10.87 8.61
C GLY A 36 4.71 -10.57 8.38
N SER A 37 5.14 -10.32 7.15
CA SER A 37 6.51 -9.92 6.84
C SER A 37 6.75 -8.42 6.98
N LYS A 38 8.01 -8.00 6.92
CA LYS A 38 8.41 -6.59 6.92
C LYS A 38 7.76 -5.83 5.77
N ALA A 39 7.72 -6.42 4.58
CA ALA A 39 7.05 -5.81 3.43
C ALA A 39 5.56 -5.54 3.69
N ALA A 40 4.87 -6.48 4.34
CA ALA A 40 3.47 -6.28 4.72
C ALA A 40 3.30 -5.17 5.76
N GLN A 41 4.21 -5.10 6.76
CA GLN A 41 4.22 -4.02 7.76
C GLN A 41 4.57 -2.66 7.17
N GLY A 42 5.38 -2.63 6.12
CA GLY A 42 5.77 -1.41 5.39
C GLY A 42 4.72 -0.86 4.44
N ASN A 43 3.50 -1.42 4.41
CA ASN A 43 2.44 -1.04 3.46
C ASN A 43 2.86 -1.16 1.99
N LEU A 44 3.75 -2.11 1.66
CA LEU A 44 3.92 -2.50 0.25
C LEU A 44 2.63 -3.13 -0.26
N ILE A 45 2.28 -2.85 -1.51
CA ILE A 45 1.11 -3.43 -2.16
C ILE A 45 1.57 -4.22 -3.39
N GLN A 46 0.94 -5.37 -3.60
CA GLN A 46 1.16 -6.15 -4.81
C GLN A 46 0.70 -5.35 -6.04
N GLY A 47 1.52 -5.35 -7.10
CA GLY A 47 1.27 -4.60 -8.32
C GLY A 47 1.92 -3.21 -8.35
N ASP A 48 2.43 -2.71 -7.23
CA ASP A 48 3.17 -1.46 -7.22
C ASP A 48 4.48 -1.57 -8.01
N VAL A 49 4.84 -0.48 -8.69
CA VAL A 49 6.07 -0.38 -9.50
C VAL A 49 7.20 0.19 -8.66
N ILE A 50 8.32 -0.52 -8.60
CA ILE A 50 9.55 -0.05 -7.95
C ILE A 50 10.26 0.88 -8.90
N VAL A 51 10.38 2.15 -8.52
CA VAL A 51 11.10 3.19 -9.28
C VAL A 51 12.48 3.50 -8.70
N ALA A 52 12.75 3.15 -7.44
CA ALA A 52 14.09 3.20 -6.89
C ALA A 52 14.31 2.13 -5.80
N ILE A 53 15.53 1.59 -5.74
CA ILE A 53 15.97 0.64 -4.70
C ILE A 53 17.18 1.27 -4.01
N ASP A 54 17.08 1.45 -2.69
CA ASP A 54 18.11 2.02 -1.84
C ASP A 54 18.57 3.41 -2.32
N GLY A 55 17.62 4.23 -2.77
CA GLY A 55 17.87 5.56 -3.34
C GLY A 55 18.40 5.56 -4.78
N VAL A 56 18.64 4.40 -5.38
CA VAL A 56 19.08 4.28 -6.78
C VAL A 56 17.88 4.03 -7.69
N SER A 57 17.72 4.86 -8.72
CA SER A 57 16.66 4.68 -9.72
C SER A 57 16.75 3.30 -10.37
N THR A 58 15.62 2.63 -10.52
CA THR A 58 15.50 1.35 -11.24
C THR A 58 15.26 1.55 -12.73
N GLU A 59 15.23 2.78 -13.22
CA GLU A 59 15.16 3.08 -14.64
C GLU A 59 16.38 2.47 -15.34
N GLY A 60 16.14 1.56 -16.27
CA GLY A 60 17.23 0.86 -16.94
C GLY A 60 17.73 -0.41 -16.25
N MET A 61 17.25 -0.73 -15.04
CA MET A 61 17.77 -1.82 -14.22
C MET A 61 17.22 -3.18 -14.69
N THR A 62 18.12 -4.16 -14.80
CA THR A 62 17.74 -5.55 -15.09
C THR A 62 17.16 -6.23 -13.86
N HIS A 63 16.41 -7.33 -14.06
CA HIS A 63 15.87 -8.15 -12.99
C HIS A 63 16.96 -8.61 -12.02
N LEU A 64 18.11 -9.03 -12.55
CA LEU A 64 19.25 -9.47 -11.77
C LEU A 64 19.86 -8.34 -10.93
N GLU A 65 20.05 -7.16 -11.50
CA GLU A 65 20.57 -5.99 -10.78
C GLU A 65 19.66 -5.58 -9.62
N ALA A 66 18.35 -5.54 -9.86
CA ALA A 66 17.37 -5.23 -8.82
C ALA A 66 17.42 -6.26 -7.68
N GLN A 67 17.51 -7.56 -8.01
CA GLN A 67 17.70 -8.61 -7.01
C GLN A 67 18.99 -8.43 -6.22
N ASN A 68 20.10 -8.13 -6.90
CA ASN A 68 21.40 -7.95 -6.25
C ASN A 68 21.35 -6.77 -5.28
N LYS A 69 20.77 -5.63 -5.67
CA LYS A 69 20.57 -4.47 -4.80
C LYS A 69 19.75 -4.82 -3.55
N ILE A 70 18.63 -5.53 -3.72
CA ILE A 70 17.77 -5.97 -2.60
C ILE A 70 18.51 -6.95 -1.67
N LYS A 71 19.37 -7.82 -2.20
CA LYS A 71 20.18 -8.76 -1.42
C LYS A 71 21.35 -8.08 -0.70
N MET A 72 21.90 -7.00 -1.27
CA MET A 72 23.01 -6.25 -0.66
C MET A 72 22.56 -5.39 0.51
N ALA A 73 21.27 -5.03 0.57
CA ALA A 73 20.68 -4.43 1.76
C ALA A 73 20.73 -5.43 2.93
N ASN A 74 21.61 -5.18 3.91
CA ASN A 74 21.75 -6.05 5.09
C ASN A 74 21.10 -5.47 6.35
N TYR A 75 20.94 -4.15 6.41
CA TYR A 75 20.49 -3.45 7.62
C TYR A 75 19.17 -2.71 7.43
N ASN A 76 18.95 -2.16 6.23
CA ASN A 76 17.75 -1.46 5.86
C ASN A 76 17.60 -1.56 4.35
N LEU A 77 16.38 -1.81 3.87
CA LEU A 77 16.07 -1.75 2.46
C LEU A 77 15.04 -0.65 2.23
N ALA A 78 15.44 0.41 1.54
CA ALA A 78 14.52 1.45 1.10
C ALA A 78 14.01 1.12 -0.32
N LEU A 79 12.70 1.07 -0.52
CA LEU A 79 12.07 0.90 -1.82
C LEU A 79 11.18 2.09 -2.11
N THR A 80 11.40 2.76 -3.23
CA THR A 80 10.51 3.80 -3.71
C THR A 80 9.58 3.21 -4.74
N MET A 81 8.29 3.29 -4.45
CA MET A 81 7.20 2.76 -5.26
C MET A 81 6.49 3.90 -5.97
N ALA A 82 6.06 3.69 -7.20
CA ALA A 82 5.13 4.56 -7.90
C ALA A 82 3.73 3.93 -7.87
N LYS A 83 2.78 4.63 -7.24
CA LYS A 83 1.37 4.28 -7.27
C LYS A 83 0.70 5.06 -8.40
N GLU A 84 -0.04 4.37 -9.26
CA GLU A 84 -1.04 5.04 -10.09
C GLU A 84 -2.15 5.52 -9.15
N ILE A 85 -2.04 6.78 -8.73
CA ILE A 85 -3.22 7.50 -8.23
C ILE A 85 -4.16 7.60 -9.42
N LEU A 86 -5.16 6.73 -9.44
CA LEU A 86 -6.41 7.07 -10.12
C LEU A 86 -6.84 8.41 -9.50
N PRO A 87 -6.98 9.49 -10.28
CA PRO A 87 -7.39 10.78 -9.73
C PRO A 87 -8.71 10.55 -9.00
N LEU A 88 -8.69 10.67 -7.68
CA LEU A 88 -9.88 10.63 -6.84
C LEU A 88 -10.73 11.87 -7.15
N ARG A 89 -11.39 11.90 -8.32
CA ARG A 89 -12.37 12.94 -8.64
C ARG A 89 -13.72 12.71 -7.92
N ASN A 90 -14.00 11.54 -7.34
CA ASN A 90 -15.36 11.22 -6.89
C ASN A 90 -15.55 10.36 -5.62
N LEU A 91 -14.69 10.45 -4.59
CA LEU A 91 -15.05 9.85 -3.29
C LEU A 91 -15.97 10.80 -2.48
N LYS A 92 -17.27 10.77 -2.82
CA LYS A 92 -18.34 11.09 -1.86
C LYS A 92 -18.32 10.01 -0.79
N VAL A 93 -17.58 10.23 0.29
CA VAL A 93 -17.70 9.40 1.50
C VAL A 93 -19.10 9.63 2.05
N LYS A 94 -19.92 8.57 2.07
CA LYS A 94 -21.24 8.53 2.70
C LYS A 94 -21.11 9.00 4.15
N VAL A 95 -21.71 10.14 4.46
CA VAL A 95 -22.02 10.53 5.84
C VAL A 95 -22.98 9.47 6.38
N PHE A 96 -22.53 8.68 7.36
CA PHE A 96 -23.42 7.87 8.17
C PHE A 96 -24.21 8.82 9.06
N GLN A 97 -25.44 9.14 8.67
CA GLN A 97 -26.39 9.83 9.53
C GLN A 97 -26.89 8.81 10.56
N GLY A 98 -26.32 8.87 11.76
CA GLY A 98 -26.88 8.19 12.91
C GLY A 98 -28.29 8.72 13.14
N SER A 99 -29.28 7.88 12.93
CA SER A 99 -30.66 8.13 13.32
C SER A 99 -30.78 8.00 14.84
N GLN A 100 -30.85 9.14 15.53
CA GLN A 100 -31.50 9.24 16.83
C GLN A 100 -32.52 10.38 16.72
N GLU A 101 -33.74 10.01 16.35
CA GLU A 101 -34.93 10.83 16.56
C GLU A 101 -35.88 9.96 17.37
N GLY A 102 -35.68 9.99 18.69
CA GLY A 102 -36.51 9.33 19.67
C GLY A 102 -37.51 10.33 20.23
N ASP A 103 -38.43 10.81 19.39
CA ASP A 103 -39.63 11.50 19.82
C ASP A 103 -40.79 10.50 19.82
N VAL A 104 -41.08 9.93 20.99
CA VAL A 104 -42.43 9.45 21.32
C VAL A 104 -42.97 10.31 22.44
N MET A 105 -43.58 11.43 22.03
CA MET A 105 -44.61 12.09 22.82
C MET A 105 -45.81 11.16 22.91
N ASP A 106 -45.88 10.34 23.96
CA ASP A 106 -47.14 9.67 24.28
C ASP A 106 -48.01 10.61 25.13
N THR A 107 -48.93 11.26 24.44
CA THR A 107 -50.01 12.04 25.03
C THR A 107 -51.20 11.10 25.18
N ALA A 108 -51.42 10.57 26.37
CA ALA A 108 -52.68 9.94 26.73
C ALA A 108 -53.03 10.19 28.19
N ARG A 109 -53.57 11.38 28.45
CA ARG A 109 -54.58 11.56 29.50
C ARG A 109 -55.79 10.71 29.13
N VAL A 110 -56.24 9.85 30.03
CA VAL A 110 -57.64 9.47 30.18
C VAL A 110 -57.87 9.09 31.66
N ASP A 111 -58.34 10.08 32.42
CA ASP A 111 -59.23 9.86 33.56
C ASP A 111 -60.51 9.19 33.05
N VAL A 112 -60.95 8.06 33.62
CA VAL A 112 -62.38 7.73 33.85
C VAL A 112 -62.47 6.62 34.92
N LYS A 113 -63.00 7.04 36.07
CA LYS A 113 -63.73 6.34 37.14
C LYS A 113 -63.01 5.45 38.15
#